data_AF-A0A6G2V078-F1
#
_entry.id   AF-A0A6G2V078-F1
#
_cell.length_a   1.000
_cell.length_b   1.000
_cell.length_c   1.000
_cell.angle_alpha   90.00
_cell.angle_beta   90.00
_cell.angle_gamma   90.00
#
_symmetry.space_group_name_H-M   'P 1'
#
loop_
_entity.id
_entity.type
_entity.pdbx_description
1 polymer ?
#
loop_
_entity_poly.entity_id
_entity_poly.type
_entity_poly.pdbx_seq_one_letter_code
_entity_poly.pdbx_strand_id
1 'polypeptide(L)'
;MVLTAQRGLCTYCGRSAATTIDHEEPIADRGADIWWNFVPACEDCNRWKRGRSARRWVADMDLHHRYPKAGFATRAMRPAVYAGITRRVERVQREIADMDRREWFRLHYGGERHRNKPELYEVLARCKAELRGYPHYPWRTPKLGTSRNVCTRWMCCGYQHPKAEYMVAFLEHEERDAFRRAVFNERAHEGDVLGRLIREYLLGKEPEGDDDTA
;
A
#
# COMPACT_ATOMS: atom_id res chain seq x y z
N MET A 1 -7.34 0.55 -2.96
CA MET A 1 -6.98 0.77 -1.54
C MET A 1 -7.24 -0.44 -0.64
N VAL A 2 -8.49 -0.90 -0.47
CA VAL A 2 -8.82 -1.98 0.51
C VAL A 2 -8.13 -3.29 0.14
N LEU A 3 -8.25 -3.73 -1.13
CA LEU A 3 -7.65 -4.98 -1.64
C LEU A 3 -6.11 -5.01 -1.64
N THR A 4 -5.45 -3.89 -1.35
CA THR A 4 -3.99 -3.81 -1.20
C THR A 4 -3.56 -3.78 0.27
N ALA A 5 -4.49 -3.66 1.22
CA ALA A 5 -4.20 -3.76 2.65
C ALA A 5 -3.79 -5.19 3.03
N GLN A 6 -3.13 -5.36 4.19
CA GLN A 6 -2.58 -6.66 4.61
C GLN A 6 -1.66 -7.28 3.53
N ARG A 7 -0.91 -6.44 2.81
CA ARG A 7 -0.06 -6.84 1.67
C ARG A 7 -0.83 -7.57 0.56
N GLY A 8 -2.13 -7.30 0.43
CA GLY A 8 -3.00 -7.96 -0.53
C GLY A 8 -3.40 -9.39 -0.16
N LEU A 9 -3.21 -9.80 1.10
CA LEU A 9 -3.66 -11.08 1.63
C LEU A 9 -5.01 -10.95 2.34
N CYS A 10 -5.74 -12.06 2.43
CA CYS A 10 -7.00 -12.15 3.16
C CYS A 10 -6.78 -11.86 4.65
N THR A 11 -7.58 -10.92 5.20
CA THR A 11 -7.56 -10.55 6.62
C THR A 11 -7.87 -11.72 7.54
N TYR A 12 -8.80 -12.59 7.13
CA TYR A 12 -9.26 -13.72 7.94
C TYR A 12 -8.25 -14.86 8.00
N CYS A 13 -7.86 -15.46 6.88
CA CYS A 13 -6.92 -16.59 6.92
C CYS A 13 -5.45 -16.17 6.97
N GLY A 14 -5.12 -14.95 6.53
CA GLY A 14 -3.74 -14.45 6.42
C GLY A 14 -2.88 -15.17 5.39
N ARG A 15 -3.45 -16.03 4.54
CA ARG A 15 -2.72 -16.92 3.61
C ARG A 15 -3.06 -16.69 2.15
N SER A 16 -4.35 -16.71 1.82
CA SER A 16 -4.82 -16.55 0.44
C SER A 16 -4.75 -15.10 0.00
N ALA A 17 -4.58 -14.86 -1.30
CA ALA A 17 -4.74 -13.53 -1.87
C ALA A 17 -6.16 -13.00 -1.60
N ALA A 18 -6.26 -11.70 -1.32
CA ALA A 18 -7.54 -11.03 -1.22
C ALA A 18 -8.09 -10.71 -2.61
N THR A 19 -9.32 -11.17 -2.85
CA THR A 19 -10.05 -11.07 -4.11
C THR A 19 -11.39 -10.37 -3.95
N THR A 20 -11.87 -10.22 -2.71
CA THR A 20 -13.12 -9.54 -2.40
C THR A 20 -12.94 -8.54 -1.28
N ILE A 21 -13.78 -7.51 -1.27
CA ILE A 21 -14.00 -6.66 -0.10
C ILE A 21 -15.11 -7.30 0.71
N ASP A 22 -14.95 -7.36 2.02
CA ASP A 22 -15.97 -7.80 2.97
C ASP A 22 -16.23 -6.70 4.00
N HIS A 23 -17.46 -6.64 4.50
CA HIS A 23 -17.84 -5.80 5.63
C HIS A 23 -17.49 -6.54 6.92
N GLU A 24 -16.72 -5.92 7.81
CA GLU A 24 -16.38 -6.50 9.11
C GLU A 24 -17.68 -6.70 9.91
N GLU A 25 -18.40 -5.62 10.15
CA GLU A 25 -19.77 -5.63 10.66
C GLU A 25 -20.74 -5.81 9.50
N PRO A 26 -21.59 -6.85 9.52
CA PRO A 26 -22.59 -7.08 8.48
C PRO A 26 -23.56 -5.91 8.35
N ILE A 27 -23.95 -5.54 7.13
CA ILE A 27 -24.96 -4.48 6.90
C ILE A 27 -26.28 -4.80 7.62
N ALA A 28 -26.68 -6.07 7.63
CA ALA A 28 -27.87 -6.53 8.32
C ALA A 28 -27.84 -6.27 9.84
N ASP A 29 -26.64 -6.16 10.44
CA ASP A 29 -26.42 -5.95 11.87
C ASP A 29 -25.98 -4.50 12.17
N ARG A 30 -26.42 -3.52 11.36
CA ARG A 30 -26.08 -2.08 11.44
C ARG A 30 -24.67 -1.72 10.96
N GLY A 31 -23.94 -2.65 10.36
CA GLY A 31 -22.66 -2.37 9.71
C GLY A 31 -22.87 -1.38 8.56
N ALA A 32 -22.04 -0.34 8.50
CA ALA A 32 -22.21 0.67 7.47
C ALA A 32 -21.41 0.34 6.21
N ASP A 33 -21.94 0.70 5.04
CA ASP A 33 -21.28 0.50 3.74
C ASP A 33 -20.24 1.59 3.47
N ILE A 34 -19.21 1.62 4.30
CA ILE A 34 -18.21 2.68 4.34
C ILE A 34 -16.82 2.11 4.60
N TRP A 35 -15.81 2.82 4.12
CA TRP A 35 -14.45 2.31 3.99
C TRP A 35 -13.83 1.80 5.30
N TRP A 36 -14.22 2.33 6.47
CA TRP A 36 -13.69 1.86 7.76
C TRP A 36 -14.28 0.53 8.22
N ASN A 37 -15.40 0.12 7.66
CA ASN A 37 -15.99 -1.19 7.87
C ASN A 37 -15.46 -2.24 6.87
N PHE A 38 -14.62 -1.85 5.91
CA PHE A 38 -14.15 -2.78 4.88
C PHE A 38 -12.85 -3.48 5.26
N VAL A 39 -12.76 -4.77 4.92
CA VAL A 39 -11.53 -5.56 4.98
C VAL A 39 -11.31 -6.35 3.68
N PRO A 40 -10.06 -6.56 3.24
CA PRO A 40 -9.73 -7.47 2.15
C PRO A 40 -9.90 -8.93 2.60
N ALA A 41 -10.59 -9.73 1.80
CA ALA A 41 -10.85 -11.13 2.06
C ALA A 41 -10.67 -12.00 0.80
N CYS A 42 -10.43 -13.30 0.99
CA CYS A 42 -10.60 -14.28 -0.08
C CYS A 42 -12.05 -14.74 -0.15
N GLU A 43 -12.48 -15.23 -1.32
CA GLU A 43 -13.86 -15.69 -1.55
C GLU A 43 -14.29 -16.78 -0.56
N ASP A 44 -13.40 -17.72 -0.23
CA ASP A 44 -13.69 -18.79 0.75
C ASP A 44 -14.00 -18.25 2.14
N CYS A 45 -13.12 -17.42 2.70
CA CYS A 45 -13.31 -16.90 4.05
C CYS A 45 -14.50 -15.95 4.11
N ASN A 46 -14.70 -15.11 3.09
CA ASN A 46 -15.86 -14.23 3.01
C ASN A 46 -17.17 -15.04 3.06
N ARG A 47 -17.29 -16.04 2.19
CA ARG A 47 -18.43 -16.96 2.15
C ARG A 47 -18.63 -17.70 3.48
N TRP A 48 -17.55 -18.15 4.14
CA TRP A 48 -17.64 -18.90 5.39
C TRP A 48 -17.97 -18.03 6.60
N LYS A 49 -17.51 -16.78 6.64
CA LYS A 49 -17.91 -15.80 7.66
C LYS A 49 -19.42 -15.61 7.65
N ARG A 50 -20.04 -15.63 6.46
CA ARG A 50 -21.49 -15.73 6.25
C ARG A 50 -22.28 -14.65 7.02
N GLY A 51 -21.86 -13.39 6.90
CA GLY A 51 -22.55 -12.28 7.54
C GLY A 51 -22.49 -12.28 9.07
N ARG A 52 -21.46 -12.88 9.67
CA ARG A 52 -21.12 -12.68 11.09
C ARG A 52 -20.06 -11.59 11.22
N SER A 53 -19.93 -10.93 12.37
CA SER A 53 -18.72 -10.15 12.66
C SER A 53 -17.50 -11.07 12.85
N ALA A 54 -16.30 -10.53 12.72
CA ALA A 54 -15.08 -11.31 12.90
C ALA A 54 -15.00 -11.90 14.32
N ARG A 55 -15.39 -11.11 15.33
CA ARG A 55 -15.43 -11.54 16.74
C ARG A 55 -16.40 -12.71 16.95
N ARG A 56 -17.62 -12.64 16.41
CA ARG A 56 -18.59 -13.72 16.51
C ARG A 56 -18.09 -14.98 15.82
N TRP A 57 -17.51 -14.84 14.63
CA TRP A 57 -17.01 -15.98 13.89
C TRP A 57 -15.85 -16.70 14.60
N VAL A 58 -14.96 -15.94 15.27
CA VAL A 58 -13.90 -16.49 16.13
C VAL A 58 -14.48 -17.27 17.30
N ALA A 59 -15.51 -16.74 17.97
CA ALA A 59 -16.18 -17.44 19.06
C ALA A 59 -16.84 -18.75 18.59
N ASP A 60 -17.51 -18.73 17.44
CA ASP A 60 -18.10 -19.94 16.84
C ASP A 60 -17.05 -21.02 16.55
N MET A 61 -15.86 -20.61 16.08
CA MET A 61 -14.73 -21.52 15.85
C MET A 61 -14.23 -22.12 17.16
N ASP A 62 -14.02 -21.29 18.18
CA ASP A 62 -13.58 -21.74 19.50
C ASP A 62 -14.58 -22.73 20.14
N LEU A 63 -15.87 -22.40 20.09
CA LEU A 63 -16.94 -23.29 20.56
C LEU A 63 -16.98 -24.59 19.77
N HIS A 64 -16.76 -24.56 18.45
CA HIS A 64 -16.68 -25.79 17.65
C HIS A 64 -15.50 -26.67 18.07
N HIS A 65 -14.34 -26.10 18.38
CA HIS A 65 -13.18 -26.89 18.84
C HIS A 65 -13.40 -27.47 20.25
N ARG A 66 -14.09 -26.74 21.14
CA ARG A 66 -14.44 -27.24 22.48
C ARG A 66 -15.55 -28.29 22.44
N TYR A 67 -16.53 -28.12 21.55
CA TYR A 67 -17.76 -28.91 21.46
C TYR A 67 -18.06 -29.31 19.99
N PRO A 68 -17.26 -30.21 19.39
CA PRO A 68 -17.34 -30.51 17.96
C PRO A 68 -18.69 -31.09 17.51
N LYS A 69 -19.38 -31.82 18.39
CA LYS A 69 -20.69 -32.42 18.12
C LYS A 69 -21.85 -31.42 18.17
N ALA A 70 -21.63 -30.18 18.61
CA ALA A 70 -22.67 -29.17 18.79
C ALA A 70 -22.96 -28.33 17.52
N GLY A 71 -22.18 -28.47 16.44
CA GLY A 71 -22.52 -27.89 15.14
C GLY A 71 -22.28 -26.38 14.98
N PHE A 72 -21.46 -25.75 15.83
CA PHE A 72 -21.17 -24.30 15.77
C PHE A 72 -20.48 -23.83 14.47
N ALA A 73 -19.75 -24.71 13.78
CA ALA A 73 -19.12 -24.42 12.51
C ALA A 73 -19.15 -25.65 11.58
N THR A 74 -19.41 -25.43 10.30
CA THR A 74 -19.37 -26.48 9.26
C THR A 74 -18.00 -26.62 8.60
N ARG A 75 -17.13 -25.61 8.75
CA ARG A 75 -15.77 -25.59 8.19
C ARG A 75 -14.81 -24.98 9.21
N ALA A 76 -14.41 -25.81 10.17
CA ALA A 76 -13.54 -25.37 11.26
C ALA A 76 -12.15 -24.97 10.76
N MET A 77 -11.72 -23.76 11.08
CA MET A 77 -10.33 -23.35 10.89
C MET A 77 -9.46 -23.91 12.01
N ARG A 78 -8.17 -24.16 11.73
CA ARG A 78 -7.21 -24.52 12.79
C ARG A 78 -7.12 -23.39 13.85
N PRO A 79 -6.98 -23.71 15.15
CA PRO A 79 -6.86 -22.72 16.24
C PRO A 79 -5.84 -21.60 15.99
N ALA A 80 -4.64 -21.96 15.54
CA ALA A 80 -3.58 -20.99 15.21
C ALA A 80 -4.00 -19.96 14.15
N VAL A 81 -4.98 -20.28 13.30
CA VAL A 81 -5.47 -19.40 12.24
C VAL A 81 -6.50 -18.43 12.81
N TYR A 82 -7.59 -18.92 13.41
CA TYR A 82 -8.69 -18.05 13.81
C TYR A 82 -8.38 -17.21 15.05
N ALA A 83 -7.49 -17.68 15.94
CA ALA A 83 -7.08 -16.92 17.12
C ALA A 83 -6.41 -15.56 16.79
N GLY A 84 -5.91 -15.40 15.56
CA GLY A 84 -5.32 -14.14 15.10
C GLY A 84 -6.27 -13.22 14.32
N ILE A 85 -7.53 -13.61 14.08
CA ILE A 85 -8.42 -12.88 13.16
C ILE A 85 -8.70 -11.46 13.66
N THR A 86 -9.13 -11.29 14.92
CA THR A 86 -9.50 -9.98 15.48
C THR A 86 -8.34 -8.99 15.41
N ARG A 87 -7.14 -9.41 15.84
CA ARG A 87 -5.93 -8.59 15.72
C ARG A 87 -5.58 -8.21 14.29
N ARG A 88 -5.81 -9.10 13.31
CA ARG A 88 -5.59 -8.78 11.89
C ARG A 88 -6.61 -7.76 11.40
N VAL A 89 -7.88 -7.90 11.76
CA VAL A 89 -8.94 -6.95 11.42
C VAL A 89 -8.61 -5.55 11.93
N GLU A 90 -8.30 -5.41 13.21
CA GLU A 90 -7.93 -4.12 13.82
C GLU A 90 -6.71 -3.47 13.14
N ARG A 91 -5.68 -4.27 12.83
CA ARG A 91 -4.50 -3.78 12.12
C ARG A 91 -4.85 -3.27 10.73
N VAL A 92 -5.71 -4.00 10.02
CA VAL A 92 -6.11 -3.66 8.65
C VAL A 92 -7.02 -2.43 8.62
N GLN A 93 -7.96 -2.31 9.54
CA GLN A 93 -8.79 -1.12 9.65
C GLN A 93 -7.95 0.12 9.97
N ARG A 94 -6.93 0.01 10.84
CA ARG A 94 -5.95 1.09 11.05
C ARG A 94 -5.16 1.42 9.79
N GLU A 95 -4.68 0.41 9.06
CA GLU A 95 -3.99 0.59 7.79
C GLU A 95 -4.87 1.30 6.76
N ILE A 96 -6.16 0.97 6.69
CA ILE A 96 -7.13 1.58 5.78
C ILE A 96 -7.50 3.00 6.22
N ALA A 97 -7.53 3.27 7.54
CA ALA A 97 -7.85 4.56 8.11
C ALA A 97 -6.72 5.60 8.00
N ASP A 98 -5.48 5.15 7.74
CA ASP A 98 -4.33 6.00 7.48
C ASP A 98 -4.65 7.06 6.41
N MET A 99 -4.65 8.32 6.83
CA MET A 99 -5.03 9.46 5.99
C MET A 99 -4.09 9.63 4.80
N ASP A 100 -2.80 9.41 5.02
CA ASP A 100 -1.75 9.58 4.02
C ASP A 100 -1.86 8.47 2.95
N ARG A 101 -2.15 7.24 3.37
CA ARG A 101 -2.49 6.15 2.46
C ARG A 101 -3.73 6.47 1.63
N ARG A 102 -4.82 6.89 2.29
CA ARG A 102 -6.09 7.20 1.62
C ARG A 102 -5.93 8.30 0.57
N GLU A 103 -5.22 9.36 0.93
CA GLU A 103 -4.91 10.45 0.02
C GLU A 103 -4.08 9.97 -1.18
N TRP A 104 -3.05 9.16 -0.96
CA TRP A 104 -2.26 8.60 -2.06
C TRP A 104 -3.14 7.82 -3.04
N PHE A 105 -4.01 6.92 -2.55
CA PHE A 105 -4.93 6.20 -3.43
C PHE A 105 -5.92 7.12 -4.15
N ARG A 106 -6.41 8.18 -3.49
CA ARG A 106 -7.31 9.16 -4.11
C ARG A 106 -6.60 9.90 -5.26
N LEU A 107 -5.36 10.33 -5.05
CA LEU A 107 -4.60 11.12 -6.03
C LEU A 107 -4.10 10.27 -7.21
N HIS A 108 -3.75 9.00 -6.98
CA HIS A 108 -3.20 8.13 -8.02
C HIS A 108 -4.27 7.27 -8.73
N TYR A 109 -5.31 6.86 -8.00
CA TYR A 109 -6.31 5.90 -8.48
C TYR A 109 -7.77 6.38 -8.32
N GLY A 110 -8.01 7.58 -7.77
CA GLY A 110 -9.37 8.08 -7.52
C GLY A 110 -10.17 8.41 -8.79
N GLY A 111 -9.46 8.69 -9.89
CA GLY A 111 -10.08 8.91 -11.21
C GLY A 111 -10.35 7.61 -11.99
N GLU A 112 -9.82 6.47 -11.54
CA GLU A 112 -9.94 5.20 -12.25
C GLU A 112 -11.40 4.71 -12.23
N ARG A 113 -11.90 4.35 -13.41
CA ARG A 113 -13.23 3.76 -13.59
C ARG A 113 -13.07 2.36 -14.14
N HIS A 114 -13.94 1.45 -13.70
CA HIS A 114 -14.00 0.07 -14.17
C HIS A 114 -15.47 -0.33 -14.29
N ARG A 115 -15.80 -1.10 -15.32
CA ARG A 115 -17.16 -1.54 -15.63
C ARG A 115 -17.46 -2.93 -15.12
N ASN A 116 -16.43 -3.73 -14.91
CA ASN A 116 -16.54 -5.14 -14.55
C ASN A 116 -15.37 -5.58 -13.66
N LYS A 117 -15.49 -6.81 -13.12
CA LYS A 117 -14.50 -7.40 -12.21
C LYS A 117 -13.12 -7.61 -12.87
N PRO A 118 -13.01 -8.08 -14.14
CA PRO A 118 -11.73 -8.12 -14.85
C PRO A 118 -11.01 -6.77 -14.94
N GLU A 119 -11.67 -5.71 -15.38
CA GLU A 119 -11.09 -4.36 -15.47
C GLU A 119 -10.61 -3.86 -14.09
N LEU A 120 -11.40 -4.12 -13.03
CA LEU A 120 -10.98 -3.81 -11.65
C LEU A 120 -9.67 -4.53 -11.28
N TYR A 121 -9.51 -5.79 -11.69
CA TYR A 121 -8.30 -6.55 -11.39
C TYR A 121 -7.09 -6.08 -12.18
N GLU A 122 -7.25 -5.57 -13.39
CA GLU A 122 -6.17 -4.94 -14.16
C GLU A 122 -5.66 -3.68 -13.44
N VAL A 123 -6.58 -2.81 -13.00
CA VAL A 123 -6.24 -1.63 -12.19
C VAL A 123 -5.53 -2.05 -10.89
N LEU A 124 -6.04 -3.09 -10.22
CA LEU A 124 -5.42 -3.61 -9.00
C LEU A 124 -4.02 -4.19 -9.26
N ALA A 125 -3.81 -4.88 -10.38
CA ALA A 125 -2.53 -5.46 -10.76
C ALA A 125 -1.50 -4.36 -11.03
N ARG A 126 -1.87 -3.31 -11.79
CA ARG A 126 -1.03 -2.12 -12.00
C ARG A 126 -0.67 -1.46 -10.68
N CYS A 127 -1.65 -1.25 -9.80
CA CYS A 127 -1.42 -0.69 -8.48
C CYS A 127 -0.45 -1.51 -7.62
N LYS A 128 -0.63 -2.85 -7.58
CA LYS A 128 0.29 -3.74 -6.86
C LYS A 128 1.69 -3.71 -7.46
N ALA A 129 1.83 -3.62 -8.77
CA ALA A 129 3.13 -3.50 -9.43
C ALA A 129 3.82 -2.19 -9.07
N GLU A 130 3.11 -1.06 -9.11
CA GLU A 130 3.63 0.24 -8.69
C GLU A 130 4.10 0.22 -7.23
N LEU A 131 3.26 -0.30 -6.32
CA LEU A 131 3.60 -0.39 -4.90
C LEU A 131 4.82 -1.28 -4.61
N ARG A 132 5.10 -2.28 -5.45
CA ARG A 132 6.30 -3.12 -5.35
C ARG A 132 7.56 -2.42 -5.86
N GLY A 133 7.42 -1.42 -6.72
CA GLY A 133 8.55 -0.63 -7.23
C GLY A 133 9.16 0.28 -6.17
N TYR A 134 8.39 0.67 -5.15
CA TYR A 134 8.89 1.52 -4.08
C TYR A 134 9.63 0.72 -2.99
N PRO A 135 10.74 1.23 -2.43
CA PRO A 135 11.48 0.58 -1.35
C PRO A 135 10.67 0.48 -0.05
N HIS A 136 9.72 1.40 0.15
CA HIS A 136 8.65 1.29 1.13
C HIS A 136 7.43 2.05 0.63
N TYR A 137 6.28 1.89 1.29
CA TYR A 137 5.05 2.55 0.85
C TYR A 137 5.21 4.09 0.74
N PRO A 138 4.77 4.73 -0.37
CA PRO A 138 4.96 6.16 -0.61
C PRO A 138 4.41 7.07 0.48
N TRP A 139 3.25 6.71 1.06
CA TRP A 139 2.61 7.48 2.12
C TRP A 139 3.38 7.49 3.45
N ARG A 140 4.50 6.77 3.56
CA ARG A 140 5.43 6.89 4.69
C ARG A 140 6.46 8.01 4.52
N THR A 141 6.51 8.63 3.33
CA THR A 141 7.39 9.79 3.09
C THR A 141 6.68 11.10 3.35
N PRO A 142 7.41 12.16 3.72
CA PRO A 142 6.85 13.50 3.83
C PRO A 142 6.19 13.97 2.52
N LYS A 143 5.19 14.83 2.67
CA LYS A 143 4.70 15.67 1.57
C LYS A 143 5.65 16.84 1.39
N LEU A 144 5.83 17.25 0.15
CA LEU A 144 6.73 18.34 -0.24
C LEU A 144 6.00 19.66 -0.50
N GLY A 145 4.68 19.61 -0.46
CA GLY A 145 3.83 20.77 -0.58
C GLY A 145 2.39 20.40 -0.33
N THR A 146 1.53 21.39 -0.31
CA THR A 146 0.09 21.22 -0.18
C THR A 146 -0.56 21.27 -1.54
N SER A 147 -1.08 20.14 -2.02
CA SER A 147 -1.93 20.10 -3.21
C SER A 147 -3.14 19.21 -2.97
N ARG A 148 -4.30 19.65 -3.49
CA ARG A 148 -5.55 18.87 -3.42
C ARG A 148 -5.67 17.88 -4.59
N ASN A 149 -4.97 18.12 -5.69
CA ASN A 149 -5.21 17.43 -6.96
C ASN A 149 -3.98 16.68 -7.48
N VAL A 150 -2.78 17.00 -6.99
CA VAL A 150 -1.56 16.26 -7.34
C VAL A 150 -0.88 15.70 -6.10
N CYS A 151 -0.27 14.53 -6.24
CA CYS A 151 0.55 13.96 -5.19
C CYS A 151 1.85 14.75 -5.09
N THR A 152 2.21 15.16 -3.88
CA THR A 152 3.47 15.87 -3.57
C THR A 152 4.36 15.03 -2.68
N ARG A 153 4.13 13.71 -2.58
CA ARG A 153 4.95 12.82 -1.76
C ARG A 153 6.33 12.71 -2.36
N TRP A 154 7.34 12.89 -1.52
CA TRP A 154 8.73 12.98 -1.94
C TRP A 154 9.18 11.76 -2.74
N MET A 155 8.89 10.55 -2.28
CA MET A 155 9.35 9.32 -2.96
C MET A 155 8.62 8.99 -4.27
N CYS A 156 7.44 9.57 -4.50
CA CYS A 156 6.55 9.13 -5.59
C CYS A 156 6.39 10.21 -6.65
N CYS A 157 6.12 11.44 -6.23
CA CYS A 157 5.92 12.59 -7.12
C CYS A 157 6.76 13.76 -6.64
N GLY A 158 8.02 13.51 -6.26
CA GLY A 158 8.93 14.54 -5.76
C GLY A 158 9.15 15.68 -6.77
N TYR A 159 9.05 15.36 -8.07
CA TYR A 159 9.10 16.33 -9.17
C TYR A 159 7.98 17.38 -9.15
N GLN A 160 6.91 17.20 -8.36
CA GLN A 160 5.85 18.19 -8.15
C GLN A 160 6.20 19.24 -7.09
N HIS A 161 7.40 19.18 -6.51
CA HIS A 161 7.87 20.15 -5.51
C HIS A 161 8.14 21.53 -6.15
N PRO A 162 7.87 22.65 -5.47
CA PRO A 162 8.07 23.99 -6.05
C PRO A 162 9.52 24.34 -6.42
N LYS A 163 10.51 23.64 -5.85
CA LYS A 163 11.93 23.78 -6.21
C LYS A 163 12.46 22.61 -7.02
N ALA A 164 11.58 21.73 -7.52
CA ALA A 164 12.01 20.68 -8.42
C ALA A 164 12.33 21.33 -9.77
N GLU A 165 13.54 21.06 -10.28
CA GLU A 165 13.96 21.48 -11.60
C GLU A 165 13.98 20.27 -12.53
N TYR A 166 13.50 20.46 -13.76
CA TYR A 166 13.57 19.42 -14.78
C TYR A 166 14.97 19.40 -15.39
N MET A 167 15.64 18.27 -15.29
CA MET A 167 16.97 18.06 -15.86
C MET A 167 17.00 16.77 -16.68
N VAL A 168 17.77 16.79 -17.76
CA VAL A 168 17.99 15.64 -18.63
C VAL A 168 19.42 15.16 -18.43
N ALA A 169 19.59 13.87 -18.13
CA ALA A 169 20.88 13.21 -18.09
C ALA A 169 20.96 12.16 -19.22
N PHE A 170 22.07 12.13 -19.93
CA PHE A 170 22.38 11.08 -20.89
C PHE A 170 23.08 9.95 -20.14
N LEU A 171 22.49 8.77 -20.15
CA LEU A 171 22.99 7.58 -19.47
C LEU A 171 22.85 6.38 -20.40
N GLU A 172 23.86 5.52 -20.42
CA GLU A 172 23.76 4.20 -21.00
C GLU A 172 22.76 3.33 -20.21
N HIS A 173 22.30 2.24 -20.83
CA HIS A 173 21.31 1.37 -20.19
C HIS A 173 21.77 0.84 -18.83
N GLU A 174 23.03 0.39 -18.76
CA GLU A 174 23.62 -0.18 -17.54
C GLU A 174 23.77 0.86 -16.43
N GLU A 175 24.10 2.10 -16.78
CA GLU A 175 24.23 3.22 -15.84
C GLU A 175 22.87 3.62 -15.26
N ARG A 176 21.84 3.70 -16.11
CA ARG A 176 20.46 3.96 -15.67
C ARG A 176 19.98 2.89 -14.69
N ASP A 177 20.29 1.63 -14.97
CA ASP A 177 19.91 0.53 -14.09
C ASP A 177 20.71 0.54 -12.78
N ALA A 178 22.00 0.88 -12.83
CA ALA A 178 22.82 1.08 -11.64
C ALA A 178 22.30 2.22 -10.77
N PHE A 179 21.94 3.35 -11.38
CA PHE A 179 21.33 4.49 -10.71
C PHE A 179 20.02 4.10 -10.01
N ARG A 180 19.10 3.41 -10.71
CA ARG A 180 17.85 2.93 -10.11
C ARG A 180 18.07 1.97 -8.93
N ARG A 181 19.06 1.07 -9.04
CA ARG A 181 19.45 0.19 -7.93
C ARG A 181 19.99 1.00 -6.74
N ALA A 182 20.83 2.01 -6.98
CA ALA A 182 21.35 2.87 -5.92
C ALA A 182 20.21 3.63 -5.21
N VAL A 183 19.32 4.27 -5.96
CA VAL A 183 18.13 4.95 -5.44
C VAL A 183 17.29 4.02 -4.57
N PHE A 184 17.02 2.80 -5.04
CA PHE A 184 16.27 1.80 -4.28
C PHE A 184 16.99 1.38 -2.99
N ASN A 185 18.30 1.10 -3.07
CA ASN A 185 19.10 0.67 -1.92
C ASN A 185 19.23 1.76 -0.85
N GLU A 186 19.40 3.01 -1.26
CA GLU A 186 19.43 4.18 -0.39
C GLU A 186 18.05 4.56 0.15
N ARG A 187 16.98 3.96 -0.39
CA ARG A 187 15.59 4.30 -0.08
C ARG A 187 15.29 5.79 -0.34
N ALA A 188 15.92 6.36 -1.35
CA ALA A 188 15.83 7.77 -1.72
C ALA A 188 14.86 7.99 -2.90
N HIS A 189 14.52 9.24 -3.19
CA HIS A 189 13.89 9.61 -4.47
C HIS A 189 14.98 9.82 -5.53
N GLU A 190 14.70 9.49 -6.80
CA GLU A 190 15.65 9.64 -7.91
C GLU A 190 16.22 11.06 -7.98
N GLY A 191 15.36 12.07 -7.83
CA GLY A 191 15.77 13.48 -7.83
C GLY A 191 16.74 13.86 -6.71
N ASP A 192 16.73 13.18 -5.56
CA ASP A 192 17.67 13.50 -4.47
C ASP A 192 19.06 12.98 -4.77
N VAL A 193 19.13 11.75 -5.29
CA VAL A 193 20.38 11.11 -5.65
C VAL A 193 21.00 11.92 -6.78
N LEU A 194 20.22 12.27 -7.80
CA LEU A 194 20.69 13.14 -8.88
C LEU A 194 21.13 14.51 -8.34
N GLY A 195 20.34 15.16 -7.48
CA GLY A 195 20.69 16.44 -6.88
C GLY A 195 21.97 16.37 -6.03
N ARG A 196 22.22 15.24 -5.36
CA ARG A 196 23.46 14.99 -4.61
C ARG A 196 24.66 14.86 -5.54
N LEU A 197 24.55 14.05 -6.59
CA LEU A 197 25.59 13.91 -7.60
C LEU A 197 25.94 15.25 -8.26
N ILE A 198 24.93 16.08 -8.57
CA ILE A 198 25.15 17.44 -9.10
C ILE A 198 25.92 18.31 -8.10
N ARG A 199 25.53 18.31 -6.82
CA ARG A 199 26.25 19.09 -5.79
C ARG A 199 27.68 18.62 -5.61
N GLU A 200 27.92 17.31 -5.59
CA GLU A 200 29.26 16.72 -5.51
C GLU A 200 30.12 17.13 -6.70
N TYR A 201 29.57 17.07 -7.92
CA TYR A 201 30.26 17.54 -9.13
C TYR A 201 30.61 19.03 -9.08
N LEU A 202 29.69 19.88 -8.60
CA LEU A 202 29.93 21.32 -8.47
C LEU A 202 30.95 21.66 -7.38
N LEU A 203 30.97 20.92 -6.27
CA LEU A 203 31.96 21.10 -5.20
C LEU A 203 33.36 20.65 -5.63
N GLY A 204 33.46 19.63 -6.49
CA GLY A 204 34.73 19.20 -7.09
C GLY A 204 35.30 20.15 -8.14
N LYS A 205 34.59 21.25 -8.47
CA LYS A 205 34.97 22.29 -9.42
C LYS A 205 35.40 23.60 -8.76
N GLU A 206 35.96 23.57 -7.55
CA GLU A 206 36.64 24.78 -7.03
C GLU A 206 37.53 25.35 -8.14
N PRO A 207 37.42 26.65 -8.45
CA PRO A 207 38.12 27.23 -9.58
C PRO A 207 39.62 27.03 -9.34
N GLU A 208 40.30 26.37 -10.29
CA GLU A 208 41.73 26.60 -10.45
C GLU A 208 41.88 28.11 -10.49
N GLY A 209 42.56 28.66 -9.48
CA GLY A 209 42.66 30.09 -9.28
C GLY A 209 43.09 30.75 -10.58
N ASP A 210 42.43 31.85 -10.92
CA ASP A 210 43.05 32.90 -11.71
C ASP A 210 44.32 33.31 -10.94
N ASP A 211 45.43 32.63 -11.22
CA ASP A 211 46.78 33.09 -10.94
C ASP A 211 47.12 34.15 -12.00
N ASP A 212 46.35 35.23 -11.97
CA ASP A 212 46.61 36.47 -12.70
C ASP A 212 47.07 37.50 -11.66
N THR A 213 48.21 37.21 -11.02
CA THR A 213 49.04 38.23 -10.39
C THR A 213 50.17 38.63 -11.33
N ALA A 214 49.91 39.75 -12.01
CA ALA A 214 50.79 40.90 -12.25
C ALA A 214 52.31 40.67 -12.45
#